data_AF-A0A0F0KI42-F1
#
_entry.id   AF-A0A0F0KI42-F1
#
_cell.length_a   1.000
_cell.length_b   1.000
_cell.length_c   1.000
_cell.angle_alpha   90.00
_cell.angle_beta   90.00
_cell.angle_gamma   90.00
#
_symmetry.space_group_name_H-M   'P 1'
#
loop_
_entity.id
_entity.type
_entity.pdbx_description
1 polymer ?
#
loop_
_entity_poly.entity_id
_entity_poly.type
_entity_poly.pdbx_seq_one_letter_code
_entity_poly.pdbx_strand_id
1 'polypeptide(L)'
;MSGVINSYRVVTAFIPDRNASNDVFLRAVNVQTTVSYVASGLAKAISHTWRSGRALEMVLETDMYGHTPAAKFFVRHPMLSRLLTWSTIAWESGYPLIYFLPRPLTRLALLGVKAFHLGIAVTMGLPRFLWGFSGAHSAVEYVLDHRGGRR
;
A
#
# COMPACT_ATOMS: atom_id res chain seq x y z
N MET A 1 -3.92 -9.80 -3.24
CA MET A 1 -4.91 -8.74 -2.94
C MET A 1 -6.25 -9.03 -3.62
N SER A 2 -6.35 -9.09 -4.95
CA SER A 2 -7.62 -9.26 -5.66
C SER A 2 -8.41 -10.51 -5.26
N GLY A 3 -7.74 -11.66 -5.09
CA GLY A 3 -8.39 -12.88 -4.60
C GLY A 3 -9.05 -12.70 -3.22
N VAL A 4 -8.36 -12.06 -2.29
CA VAL A 4 -8.87 -11.78 -0.92
C VAL A 4 -10.07 -10.82 -0.96
N ILE A 5 -10.00 -9.77 -1.79
CA ILE A 5 -11.11 -8.84 -1.98
C ILE A 5 -12.35 -9.59 -2.53
N ASN A 6 -12.17 -10.46 -3.52
CA ASN A 6 -13.25 -11.26 -4.06
C ASN A 6 -13.84 -12.21 -3.00
N SER A 7 -13.00 -12.80 -2.14
CA SER A 7 -13.47 -13.61 -1.01
C SER A 7 -14.36 -12.80 -0.05
N TYR A 8 -13.97 -11.57 0.31
CA TYR A 8 -14.84 -10.72 1.12
C TYR A 8 -16.16 -10.43 0.43
N ARG A 9 -16.14 -10.19 -0.89
CA ARG A 9 -17.36 -9.91 -1.65
C ARG A 9 -18.31 -11.11 -1.64
N VAL A 10 -17.79 -12.32 -1.84
CA VAL A 10 -18.56 -13.58 -1.79
C VAL A 10 -19.17 -13.77 -0.41
N VAL A 11 -18.39 -13.63 0.66
CA VAL A 11 -18.88 -13.84 2.03
C VAL A 11 -19.95 -12.80 2.41
N THR A 12 -19.74 -11.54 2.07
CA THR A 12 -20.69 -10.47 2.40
C THR A 12 -21.95 -10.50 1.52
N ALA A 13 -21.94 -11.19 0.38
CA ALA A 13 -23.12 -11.35 -0.47
C ALA A 13 -24.23 -12.19 0.20
N PHE A 14 -23.90 -12.95 1.26
CA PHE A 14 -24.89 -13.65 2.07
C PHE A 14 -25.67 -12.74 3.03
N ILE A 15 -25.30 -11.46 3.16
CA ILE A 15 -26.05 -10.47 3.94
C ILE A 15 -27.23 -9.97 3.09
N PRO A 16 -28.50 -10.20 3.48
CA PRO A 16 -29.65 -9.84 2.66
C PRO A 16 -29.81 -8.33 2.42
N ASP A 17 -29.50 -7.51 3.43
CA ASP A 17 -29.55 -6.06 3.28
C ASP A 17 -28.34 -5.56 2.48
N ARG A 18 -28.61 -4.94 1.33
CA ARG A 18 -27.58 -4.50 0.39
C ARG A 18 -26.66 -3.43 0.98
N ASN A 19 -27.19 -2.55 1.83
CA ASN A 19 -26.41 -1.46 2.41
C ASN A 19 -25.45 -1.99 3.47
N ALA A 20 -25.93 -2.84 4.38
CA ALA A 20 -25.13 -3.55 5.37
C ALA A 20 -24.08 -4.45 4.70
N SER A 21 -24.48 -5.16 3.64
CA SER A 21 -23.57 -5.98 2.83
C SER A 21 -22.39 -5.17 2.26
N ASN A 22 -22.68 -3.99 1.70
CA ASN A 22 -21.66 -3.10 1.14
C ASN A 22 -20.80 -2.42 2.21
N ASP A 23 -21.39 -1.98 3.33
CA ASP A 23 -20.65 -1.39 4.46
C ASP A 23 -19.64 -2.39 5.03
N VAL A 24 -20.06 -3.62 5.32
CA VAL A 24 -19.18 -4.68 5.82
C VAL A 24 -18.07 -5.01 4.81
N PHE A 25 -18.42 -5.09 3.52
CA PHE A 25 -17.44 -5.34 2.46
C PHE A 25 -16.35 -4.25 2.41
N LEU A 26 -16.75 -2.97 2.38
CA LEU A 26 -15.79 -1.87 2.31
C LEU A 26 -14.94 -1.78 3.59
N ARG A 27 -15.53 -2.00 4.77
CA ARG A 27 -14.77 -2.07 6.03
C ARG A 27 -13.75 -3.20 6.02
N ALA A 28 -14.12 -4.38 5.51
CA ALA A 28 -13.21 -5.52 5.40
C ALA A 28 -12.04 -5.22 4.44
N VAL A 29 -12.31 -4.63 3.27
CA VAL A 29 -11.25 -4.20 2.34
C VAL A 29 -10.34 -3.15 2.99
N ASN A 30 -10.90 -2.18 3.72
CA ASN A 30 -10.12 -1.18 4.46
C ASN A 30 -9.19 -1.81 5.51
N VAL A 31 -9.69 -2.75 6.30
CA VAL A 31 -8.88 -3.49 7.28
C VAL A 31 -7.79 -4.29 6.57
N GLN A 32 -8.12 -5.02 5.51
CA GLN A 32 -7.15 -5.79 4.73
C GLN A 32 -6.04 -4.90 4.15
N THR A 33 -6.38 -3.72 3.65
CA THR A 33 -5.40 -2.73 3.16
C THR A 33 -4.45 -2.31 4.28
N THR A 34 -5.00 -1.97 5.45
CA THR A 34 -4.21 -1.58 6.63
C THR A 34 -3.27 -2.68 7.08
N VAL A 35 -3.78 -3.92 7.20
CA VAL A 35 -2.99 -5.10 7.57
C VAL A 35 -1.88 -5.35 6.55
N SER A 36 -2.17 -5.19 5.25
CA SER A 36 -1.18 -5.39 4.19
C SER A 36 0.00 -4.44 4.33
N TYR A 37 -0.25 -3.15 4.62
CA TYR A 37 0.82 -2.18 4.86
C TYR A 37 1.58 -2.46 6.16
N VAL A 38 0.88 -2.65 7.27
CA VAL A 38 1.53 -2.88 8.58
C VAL A 38 2.36 -4.16 8.57
N ALA A 39 1.82 -5.26 8.06
CA ALA A 39 2.56 -6.52 7.99
C ALA A 39 3.83 -6.38 7.13
N SER A 40 3.70 -5.71 5.98
CA SER A 40 4.83 -5.42 5.10
C SER A 40 5.87 -4.51 5.76
N GLY A 41 5.44 -3.41 6.38
CA GLY A 41 6.31 -2.45 7.05
C GLY A 41 7.05 -3.07 8.23
N LEU A 42 6.36 -3.81 9.09
CA LEU A 42 6.96 -4.50 10.23
C LEU A 42 7.95 -5.57 9.79
N ALA A 43 7.62 -6.37 8.77
CA ALA A 43 8.55 -7.36 8.21
C ALA A 43 9.84 -6.69 7.71
N LYS A 44 9.75 -5.50 7.12
CA LYS A 44 10.91 -4.72 6.71
C LYS A 44 11.63 -4.09 7.91
N ALA A 45 10.92 -3.60 8.91
CA ALA A 45 11.49 -3.00 10.10
C ALA A 45 12.36 -4.00 10.90
N ILE A 46 11.94 -5.27 10.99
CA ILE A 46 12.73 -6.30 11.69
C ILE A 46 13.91 -6.81 10.85
N SER A 47 13.79 -6.81 9.53
CA SER A 47 14.80 -7.33 8.61
C SER A 47 16.12 -6.54 8.66
N HIS A 48 17.23 -7.23 8.92
CA HIS A 48 18.58 -6.64 8.86
C HIS A 48 18.88 -6.06 7.47
N THR A 49 18.45 -6.75 6.41
CA THR A 49 18.62 -6.34 5.01
C THR A 49 17.97 -4.97 4.75
N TRP A 50 16.74 -4.76 5.20
CA TRP A 50 16.03 -3.49 5.06
C TRP A 50 16.62 -2.39 5.94
N ARG A 51 16.94 -2.71 7.21
CA ARG A 51 17.60 -1.77 8.12
C ARG A 51 19.01 -1.38 7.69
N SER A 52 19.69 -2.16 6.84
CA SER A 52 20.96 -1.75 6.25
C SER A 52 20.80 -0.56 5.29
N GLY A 53 19.58 -0.30 4.81
CA GLY A 53 19.30 0.71 3.80
C GLY A 53 19.63 0.27 2.37
N ARG A 54 20.10 -0.96 2.16
CA ARG A 54 20.48 -1.48 0.83
C ARG A 54 19.41 -2.31 0.14
N ALA A 55 18.27 -2.58 0.80
CA ALA A 55 17.28 -3.51 0.29
C ALA A 55 16.75 -3.13 -1.10
N LEU A 56 16.45 -1.85 -1.34
CA LEU A 56 15.97 -1.43 -2.66
C LEU A 56 17.03 -1.65 -3.75
N GLU A 57 18.28 -1.27 -3.48
CA GLU A 57 19.41 -1.50 -4.39
C GLU A 57 19.52 -2.99 -4.73
N MET A 58 19.59 -3.86 -3.72
CA MET A 58 19.70 -5.32 -3.92
C MET A 58 18.52 -5.90 -4.72
N VAL A 59 17.30 -5.41 -4.48
CA VAL A 59 16.11 -5.84 -5.24
C VAL A 59 16.24 -5.43 -6.70
N LEU A 60 16.66 -4.20 -6.97
CA LEU A 60 16.83 -3.66 -8.32
C LEU A 60 18.09 -4.16 -9.04
N GLU A 61 18.99 -4.89 -8.36
CA GLU A 61 20.12 -5.59 -8.99
C GLU A 61 19.76 -7.00 -9.43
N THR A 62 18.61 -7.55 -9.00
CA THR A 62 18.17 -8.89 -9.43
C THR A 62 17.76 -8.90 -10.90
N ASP A 63 17.97 -10.03 -11.57
CA ASP A 63 17.48 -10.24 -12.95
C ASP A 63 15.96 -10.08 -13.04
N MET A 64 15.22 -10.43 -11.97
CA MET A 64 13.76 -10.33 -11.99
C MET A 64 13.23 -8.89 -12.05
N TYR A 65 13.96 -7.92 -11.50
CA TYR A 65 13.45 -6.56 -11.29
C TYR A 65 14.38 -5.43 -11.80
N GLY A 66 15.61 -5.74 -12.18
CA GLY A 66 16.66 -4.75 -12.47
C GLY A 66 16.78 -4.28 -13.92
N HIS A 67 15.95 -4.80 -14.82
CA HIS A 67 16.15 -4.56 -16.26
C HIS A 67 15.62 -3.21 -16.76
N THR A 68 14.74 -2.54 -16.02
CA THR A 68 14.13 -1.27 -16.47
C THR A 68 15.14 -0.11 -16.41
N PRO A 69 15.02 0.92 -17.27
CA PRO A 69 15.86 2.11 -17.19
C PRO A 69 15.78 2.82 -15.83
N ALA A 70 14.58 2.83 -15.22
CA ALA A 70 14.35 3.40 -13.90
C ALA A 70 15.07 2.60 -12.81
N ALA A 71 15.05 1.26 -12.86
CA ALA A 71 15.82 0.43 -11.94
C ALA A 71 17.32 0.75 -12.01
N LYS A 72 17.88 0.80 -13.23
CA LYS A 72 19.29 1.14 -13.47
C LYS A 72 19.65 2.54 -12.94
N PHE A 73 18.73 3.51 -13.04
CA PHE A 73 18.94 4.84 -12.47
C PHE A 73 19.10 4.79 -10.94
N PHE A 74 18.23 4.07 -10.23
CA PHE A 74 18.30 3.99 -8.77
C PHE A 74 19.51 3.20 -8.26
N VAL A 75 19.93 2.15 -8.98
CA VAL A 75 21.19 1.42 -8.67
C VAL A 75 22.40 2.36 -8.77
N ARG A 76 22.42 3.29 -9.73
CA ARG A 76 23.49 4.30 -9.86
C ARG A 76 23.47 5.40 -8.79
N HIS A 77 22.38 5.53 -8.03
CA HIS A 77 22.19 6.57 -7.01
C HIS A 77 21.95 5.95 -5.62
N PRO A 78 22.98 5.36 -4.98
CA PRO A 78 22.81 4.58 -3.74
C PRO A 78 22.25 5.39 -2.56
N MET A 79 22.54 6.69 -2.49
CA MET A 79 21.96 7.57 -1.46
C MET A 79 20.43 7.70 -1.61
N LEU A 80 19.94 7.82 -2.85
CA LEU A 80 18.51 7.88 -3.14
C LEU A 80 17.86 6.53 -2.84
N SER A 81 18.49 5.43 -3.24
CA SER A 81 18.02 4.07 -2.92
C SER A 81 17.95 3.81 -1.42
N ARG A 82 18.92 4.31 -0.65
CA ARG A 82 18.91 4.24 0.82
C ARG A 82 17.78 5.05 1.43
N LEU A 83 17.58 6.29 0.97
CA LEU A 83 16.47 7.13 1.42
C LEU A 83 15.12 6.45 1.15
N LEU A 84 14.92 5.93 -0.07
CA LEU A 84 13.70 5.23 -0.44
C LEU A 84 13.50 3.95 0.38
N THR A 85 14.55 3.16 0.63
CA THR A 85 14.48 1.96 1.47
C THR A 85 13.94 2.29 2.86
N TRP A 86 14.50 3.30 3.53
CA TRP A 86 14.03 3.73 4.84
C TRP A 86 12.64 4.37 4.80
N SER A 87 12.33 5.12 3.73
CA SER A 87 11.01 5.73 3.54
C SER A 87 9.91 4.67 3.41
N THR A 88 10.19 3.55 2.71
CA THR A 88 9.27 2.41 2.62
C THR A 88 9.00 1.80 3.99
N ILE A 89 10.02 1.60 4.83
CA ILE A 89 9.83 1.07 6.20
C ILE A 89 8.94 2.00 7.00
N ALA A 90 9.27 3.29 7.03
CA ALA A 90 8.57 4.29 7.84
C ALA A 90 7.11 4.42 7.41
N TRP A 91 6.86 4.54 6.11
CA TRP A 91 5.51 4.77 5.58
C TRP A 91 4.61 3.53 5.71
N GLU A 92 5.10 2.34 5.35
CA GLU A 92 4.29 1.13 5.45
C GLU A 92 3.96 0.80 6.91
N SER A 93 4.91 0.96 7.82
CA SER A 93 4.70 0.73 9.26
C SER A 93 3.80 1.81 9.87
N GLY A 94 3.97 3.06 9.44
CA GLY A 94 3.19 4.22 9.86
C GLY A 94 1.83 4.36 9.18
N TYR A 95 1.46 3.46 8.25
CA TYR A 95 0.22 3.57 7.48
C TYR A 95 -1.04 3.76 8.35
N PRO A 96 -1.22 3.10 9.51
CA PRO A 96 -2.39 3.33 10.37
C PRO A 96 -2.54 4.80 10.84
N LEU A 97 -1.49 5.61 10.77
CA LEU A 97 -1.54 7.01 11.15
C LEU A 97 -2.45 7.85 10.22
N ILE A 98 -2.74 7.39 9.00
CA ILE A 98 -3.63 8.11 8.06
C ILE A 98 -5.02 8.36 8.65
N TYR A 99 -5.42 7.52 9.59
CA TYR A 99 -6.68 7.58 10.29
C TYR A 99 -6.73 8.69 11.34
N PHE A 100 -5.60 9.23 11.77
CA PHE A 100 -5.57 10.35 12.71
C PHE A 100 -5.35 11.69 11.98
N LEU A 101 -5.14 11.65 10.66
CA LEU A 101 -4.91 12.83 9.85
C LEU A 101 -6.23 13.55 9.47
N PRO A 102 -6.19 14.89 9.31
CA PRO A 102 -7.28 15.63 8.69
C PRO A 102 -7.41 15.27 7.20
N ARG A 103 -8.62 15.43 6.65
CA ARG A 103 -8.96 14.94 5.30
C ARG A 103 -8.02 15.38 4.17
N PRO A 104 -7.57 16.64 4.09
CA PRO A 104 -6.62 17.04 3.04
C PRO A 104 -5.30 16.26 3.12
N LEU A 105 -4.79 16.04 4.34
CA LEU A 105 -3.55 15.29 4.56
C LEU A 105 -3.72 13.81 4.27
N THR A 106 -4.87 13.21 4.61
CA THR A 106 -5.14 11.82 4.24
C THR A 106 -5.21 11.63 2.72
N ARG A 107 -5.84 12.55 1.98
CA ARG A 107 -5.88 12.48 0.51
C ARG A 107 -4.47 12.58 -0.09
N LEU A 108 -3.65 13.51 0.43
CA LEU A 108 -2.26 13.63 0.02
C LEU A 108 -1.46 12.35 0.33
N ALA A 109 -1.66 11.76 1.50
CA ALA A 109 -1.05 10.49 1.88
C ALA A 109 -1.43 9.36 0.91
N LEU A 110 -2.72 9.23 0.57
CA LEU A 110 -3.19 8.22 -0.38
C LEU A 110 -2.66 8.46 -1.81
N LEU A 111 -2.45 9.72 -2.21
CA LEU A 111 -1.77 10.04 -3.47
C LEU A 111 -0.30 9.62 -3.43
N GLY A 112 0.40 9.88 -2.33
CA GLY A 112 1.78 9.41 -2.13
C GLY A 112 1.90 7.89 -2.24
N VAL A 113 0.94 7.16 -1.66
CA VAL A 113 0.87 5.70 -1.79
C VAL A 113 0.66 5.25 -3.24
N LYS A 114 -0.23 5.90 -3.99
CA LYS A 114 -0.43 5.60 -5.42
C LYS A 114 0.85 5.86 -6.23
N ALA A 115 1.54 6.97 -5.95
CA ALA A 115 2.82 7.30 -6.58
C ALA A 115 3.92 6.28 -6.24
N PHE A 116 3.96 5.80 -5.00
CA PHE A 116 4.86 4.72 -4.58
C PHE A 116 4.63 3.43 -5.39
N HIS A 117 3.38 2.98 -5.51
CA HIS A 117 3.08 1.78 -6.30
C HIS A 117 3.26 1.98 -7.80
N LEU A 118 3.09 3.19 -8.31
CA LEU A 118 3.47 3.54 -9.69
C LEU A 118 4.99 3.42 -9.86
N GLY A 119 5.75 3.93 -8.89
CA GLY A 119 7.20 3.75 -8.83
C GLY A 119 7.59 2.28 -8.91
N ILE A 120 6.99 1.41 -8.08
CA ILE A 120 7.18 -0.04 -8.15
C ILE A 120 6.81 -0.61 -9.53
N ALA A 121 5.70 -0.17 -10.13
CA ALA A 121 5.28 -0.65 -11.44
C ALA A 121 6.31 -0.30 -12.53
N VAL A 122 6.87 0.92 -12.49
CA VAL A 122 7.84 1.41 -13.48
C VAL A 122 9.24 0.84 -13.24
N THR A 123 9.68 0.70 -11.99
CA THR A 123 11.03 0.19 -11.68
C THR A 123 11.08 -1.32 -11.73
N MET A 124 10.12 -2.01 -11.12
CA MET A 124 10.13 -3.47 -10.93
C MET A 124 9.21 -4.20 -11.92
N GLY A 125 8.45 -3.50 -12.77
CA GLY A 125 7.53 -4.16 -13.71
C GLY A 125 6.34 -4.85 -13.04
N LEU A 126 5.88 -4.33 -11.90
CA LEU A 126 4.82 -4.95 -11.07
C LEU A 126 3.52 -4.13 -11.04
N PRO A 127 2.81 -3.97 -12.18
CA PRO A 127 1.61 -3.13 -12.26
C PRO A 127 0.45 -3.63 -11.40
N ARG A 128 0.43 -4.93 -11.05
CA ARG A 128 -0.60 -5.52 -10.17
C ARG A 128 -0.69 -4.84 -8.80
N PHE A 129 0.42 -4.31 -8.28
CA PHE A 129 0.42 -3.60 -7.00
C PHE A 129 -0.24 -2.23 -7.12
N LEU A 130 0.04 -1.49 -8.20
CA LEU A 130 -0.62 -0.24 -8.51
C LEU A 130 -2.14 -0.41 -8.52
N TRP A 131 -2.66 -1.38 -9.28
CA TRP A 131 -4.10 -1.59 -9.39
C TRP A 131 -4.72 -2.10 -8.09
N GLY A 132 -4.09 -3.09 -7.45
CA GLY A 132 -4.63 -3.71 -6.24
C GLY A 132 -4.75 -2.73 -5.07
N PHE A 133 -3.72 -1.92 -4.83
CA PHE A 133 -3.74 -0.96 -3.72
C PHE A 133 -4.51 0.31 -4.05
N SER A 134 -4.38 0.85 -5.28
CA SER A 134 -5.16 2.03 -5.68
C SER A 134 -6.65 1.76 -5.67
N GLY A 135 -7.09 0.59 -6.13
CA GLY A 135 -8.49 0.18 -6.10
C GLY A 135 -9.04 0.03 -4.68
N ALA A 136 -8.21 -0.35 -3.72
CA ALA A 136 -8.60 -0.52 -2.33
C ALA A 136 -8.69 0.81 -1.54
N HIS A 137 -8.18 1.93 -2.07
CA HIS A 137 -8.25 3.23 -1.39
C HIS A 137 -9.66 3.81 -1.31
N SER A 138 -10.57 3.43 -2.21
CA SER A 138 -11.99 3.83 -2.11
C SER A 138 -12.63 3.33 -0.82
N ALA A 139 -12.26 2.14 -0.36
CA ALA A 139 -12.69 1.59 0.91
C ALA A 139 -12.13 2.38 2.11
N VAL A 140 -10.91 2.90 1.98
CA VAL A 140 -10.27 3.75 3.01
C VAL A 140 -10.98 5.09 3.11
N GLU A 141 -11.22 5.74 1.98
CA GLU A 141 -11.98 7.00 1.90
C GLU A 141 -13.40 6.81 2.45
N TYR A 142 -14.08 5.72 2.10
CA TYR A 142 -15.40 5.37 2.64
C TYR A 142 -15.40 5.30 4.17
N VAL A 143 -14.47 4.56 4.77
CA VAL A 143 -14.40 4.47 6.25
C VAL A 143 -14.11 5.82 6.89
N LEU A 144 -13.25 6.64 6.27
CA LEU A 144 -12.97 7.99 6.76
C LEU A 144 -14.21 8.89 6.69
N ASP A 145 -15.02 8.77 5.64
CA ASP A 145 -16.31 9.47 5.46
C ASP A 145 -17.34 9.09 6.52
N HIS A 146 -17.33 7.84 6.96
CA HIS A 146 -18.31 7.32 7.91
C HIS A 146 -17.85 7.37 9.37
N ARG A 147 -16.67 7.94 9.67
CA ARG A 147 -16.17 8.12 11.04
C ARG A 147 -16.89 9.20 11.85
N GLY A 148 -17.64 10.08 11.19
CA GLY A 148 -18.21 11.28 11.80
C GLY A 148 -19.71 11.24 12.10
N GLY A 149 -20.43 10.14 11.85
CA GLY A 149 -21.83 9.96 12.27
C GLY A 149 -22.80 11.09 11.87
N ARG A 150 -22.56 11.81 10.77
CA ARG A 150 -23.54 12.73 10.21
C ARG A 150 -24.07 12.16 8.90
N ARG A 151 -25.27 11.59 9.01
CA ARG A 151 -26.23 11.53 7.91
C ARG A 151 -26.58 12.95 7.47
#